data_AF-A0A8T3RBF1-F1
#
_entry.id   AF-A0A8T3RBF1-F1
#
_cell.length_a   1.000
_cell.length_b   1.000
_cell.length_c   1.000
_cell.angle_alpha   90.00
_cell.angle_beta   90.00
_cell.angle_gamma   90.00
#
_symmetry.space_group_name_H-M   'P 1'
#
loop_
_entity.id
_entity.type
_entity.pdbx_description
1 polymer ?
#
loop_
_entity_poly.entity_id
_entity_poly.type
_entity_poly.pdbx_seq_one_letter_code
_entity_poly.pdbx_strand_id
1 'polypeptide(L)' 'MKIGLVTPYIYPLPGGVNAHVAYLYENLIARGHDVRILSSTHGPQKHTEG' A
#
# COMPACT_ATOMS: atom_id res chain seq x y z
N MET A 1 16.41 -6.76 2.38
CA MET A 1 15.88 -7.40 1.15
C MET A 1 15.06 -6.37 0.39
N LYS A 2 14.91 -6.51 -0.94
CA LYS A 2 14.03 -5.64 -1.74
C LYS A 2 12.62 -6.22 -1.77
N ILE A 3 11.62 -5.45 -1.36
CA ILE A 3 10.22 -5.90 -1.26
C ILE A 3 9.33 -4.88 -1.99
N GLY A 4 8.49 -5.37 -2.90
CA GLY A 4 7.45 -4.57 -3.56
C GLY A 4 6.08 -4.88 -2.98
N LEU A 5 5.42 -3.88 -2.38
CA LEU A 5 4.01 -3.96 -1.99
C LEU A 5 3.15 -3.44 -3.14
N VAL A 6 2.23 -4.26 -3.64
CA VAL A 6 1.31 -3.89 -4.72
C VAL A 6 -0.09 -3.80 -4.16
N THR A 7 -0.75 -2.67 -4.41
CA THR A 7 -2.11 -2.43 -3.95
C THR A 7 -2.97 -1.89 -5.10
N PRO A 8 -4.19 -2.42 -5.32
CA PRO A 8 -5.12 -1.83 -6.28
C PRO A 8 -5.71 -0.51 -5.76
N TYR A 9 -5.60 -0.23 -4.46
CA TYR A 9 -6.10 0.97 -3.81
C TYR A 9 -5.16 2.15 -4.08
N ILE A 10 -5.74 3.34 -4.29
CA ILE A 10 -4.96 4.58 -4.38
C ILE A 10 -4.33 4.87 -3.01
N TYR A 11 -3.02 4.97 -2.99
CA TYR A 11 -2.21 5.27 -1.82
C TYR A 11 -1.55 6.65 -2.00
N PRO A 12 -1.50 7.52 -0.99
CA PRO A 12 -1.80 7.29 0.43
C PRO A 12 -3.15 7.87 0.89
N LEU A 13 -4.28 7.54 0.24
CA LEU A 13 -5.58 8.02 0.71
C LEU A 13 -5.97 7.37 2.04
N PRO A 14 -6.72 8.06 2.92
CA PRO A 14 -7.21 7.44 4.15
C PRO A 14 -8.22 6.33 3.86
N GLY A 15 -8.13 5.22 4.61
CA GLY A 15 -9.02 4.06 4.48
C GLY A 15 -8.45 2.83 5.17
N GLY A 16 -9.31 1.85 5.51
CA GLY A 16 -8.89 0.66 6.27
C GLY A 16 -7.78 -0.14 5.57
N VAL A 17 -7.89 -0.34 4.25
CA VAL A 17 -6.88 -1.08 3.48
C VAL A 17 -5.57 -0.29 3.37
N ASN A 18 -5.65 1.02 3.15
CA ASN A 18 -4.45 1.86 3.09
C ASN A 18 -3.72 1.93 4.43
N ALA A 19 -4.45 1.94 5.55
CA ALA A 19 -3.85 1.82 6.88
C ALA A 19 -3.12 0.48 7.06
N HIS A 20 -3.72 -0.62 6.61
CA HIS A 20 -3.07 -1.93 6.65
C HIS A 20 -1.78 -1.98 5.82
N VAL A 21 -1.80 -1.42 4.61
CA VAL A 21 -0.61 -1.30 3.75
C VAL A 21 0.47 -0.44 4.42
N ALA A 22 0.09 0.67 5.06
CA ALA A 22 1.01 1.54 5.79
C ALA A 22 1.69 0.82 6.96
N TYR A 23 0.92 0.13 7.81
CA TYR A 23 1.49 -0.64 8.93
C TYR A 23 2.42 -1.75 8.46
N LEU A 24 2.07 -2.44 7.37
CA LEU A 24 2.94 -3.48 6.80
C LEU A 24 4.25 -2.88 6.27
N TYR A 25 4.19 -1.76 5.56
CA TYR A 25 5.35 -1.03 5.07
C TYR A 25 6.29 -0.62 6.22
N GLU A 26 5.74 -0.02 7.28
CA GLU A 26 6.50 0.40 8.47
C GLU A 26 7.19 -0.78 9.14
N ASN A 27 6.48 -1.89 9.33
CA ASN A 27 7.04 -3.09 9.95
C ASN A 27 8.16 -3.73 9.12
N LEU A 28 8.06 -3.71 7.79
CA LEU A 28 9.09 -4.25 6.91
C LEU A 28 10.33 -3.35 6.87
N ILE A 29 10.16 -2.02 6.89
CA ILE A 29 11.27 -1.08 7.01
C ILE A 29 11.97 -1.23 8.37
N ALA A 30 11.22 -1.36 9.46
CA ALA A 30 11.78 -1.56 10.80
C ALA A 30 12.65 -2.82 10.91
N ARG A 31 12.41 -3.83 10.06
CA ARG A 31 13.21 -5.06 9.94
C ARG A 31 14.44 -4.92 9.03
N GLY A 32 14.72 -3.74 8.51
CA GLY A 32 15.87 -3.48 7.63
C GLY A 32 15.65 -3.88 6.17
N HIS A 33 14.41 -3.83 5.68
CA HIS A 33 14.10 -4.08 4.26
C HIS A 33 13.97 -2.78 3.46
N ASP A 34 14.33 -2.82 2.18
CA ASP A 34 14.08 -1.76 1.20
C ASP A 34 12.72 -2.05 0.56
N VAL A 35 11.73 -1.25 0.94
CA VAL A 35 10.32 -1.49 0.59
C VAL A 35 9.82 -0.37 -0.32
N ARG A 36 9.10 -0.73 -1.38
CA ARG A 36 8.42 0.23 -2.25
C ARG A 36 6.96 -0.15 -2.44
N ILE A 37 6.08 0.85 -2.46
CA ILE A 37 4.65 0.67 -2.71
C ILE A 37 4.36 1.04 -4.16
N LEU A 38 3.71 0.12 -4.89
CA LEU A 38 3.13 0.36 -6.20
C LEU A 38 1.61 0.37 -6.03
N SER A 39 1.00 1.47 -6.44
CA SER A 39 -0.43 1.73 -6.28
C SER A 39 -1.05 2.11 -7.62
N SER A 40 -2.35 1.87 -7.76
CA SER A 40 -3.11 2.28 -8.94
C SER A 40 -3.13 3.80 -9.07
N THR A 41 -3.00 4.29 -10.30
CA THR A 41 -3.11 5.71 -10.67
C THR A 41 -4.54 6.11 -11.09
N HIS A 42 -5.48 5.16 -11.18
CA HIS A 42 -6.75 5.35 -11.88
C HIS A 42 -7.88 5.82 -10.97
N GLY A 43 -8.22 7.12 -11.02
CA GLY A 43 -9.56 7.68 -10.74
C GLY A 43 -10.22 7.31 -9.39
N PRO A 44 -11.41 7.84 -9.07
CA PRO A 44 -12.11 7.43 -7.85
C PRO A 44 -12.29 5.90 -7.84
N GLN A 45 -11.88 5.28 -6.73
CA GLN A 45 -11.91 3.84 -6.51
C GLN A 45 -13.29 3.26 -6.83
N LYS A 46 -13.34 2.17 -7.61
CA LYS A 46 -14.61 1.54 -7.93
C LYS A 46 -15.14 0.82 -6.69
N HIS A 47 -16.44 0.93 -6.44
CA HIS A 47 -17.11 0.24 -5.32
C HIS A 47 -16.91 -1.29 -5.32
N THR A 48 -16.55 -1.88 -6.46
CA THR A 48 -16.27 -3.32 -6.63
C THR A 48 -14.86 -3.74 -6.21
N GLU A 49 -14.01 -2.80 -5.77
CA GLU A 49 -12.63 -3.05 -5.34
C GLU A 49 -12.51 -3.24 -3.81
N GLY A 50 -13.63 -3.48 -3.11
CA GLY A 50 -13.70 -3.69 -1.66
C GLY A 50 -14.38 -5.00 -1.30
#